data_AF-A0A8H3B004-F1
#
_entry.id   AF-A0A8H3B004-F1
#
_cell.length_a   1.000
_cell.length_b   1.000
_cell.length_c   1.000
_cell.angle_alpha   90.00
_cell.angle_beta   90.00
_cell.angle_gamma   90.00
#
_symmetry.space_group_name_H-M   'P 1'
#
loop_
_entity.id
_entity.type
_entity.pdbx_description
1 polymer ?
#
loop_
_entity_poly.entity_id
_entity_poly.type
_entity_poly.pdbx_seq_one_letter_code
_entity_poly.pdbx_strand_id
1 'polypeptide(L)'
;MIAAHADQATVDDLTRNFDKYINRMAVSHETHFVGSNAHPIVIISGLPGSVNPVKARVVYVQSPTEDNETELHAVWRMEIEMQDNWYEAYVSASDPSTIVSVVDWASDSPVPPAGGKLNALEAKIASGYVGSEDKPGSYKVWKWGLNDPKSGHRSVEPAWHDKIASPLGWHTISKKNNPAGSPDWLGKYDKHDDDHTYLNFTTTWGNNVFAHENWEGRNNWINNYRPNAGADLKFEFKYDPKAGLDESPAKSPKHYIDLSVTQLFYTSNMIHDLYYRYGFDEVSGNFQQDNYGRGGKEGDGIIANSQDGSGYNNANFMTVGPPSMFGFFAVIDTTASLPTVKTAGANKTVNPSTYSMLDEPGYWGPHAIGEVWAEILWVVSQHMIAKHGYSSTLFPPQPLDDGTIPIGDFYHPRTMGKPLVPKHGNTLMIQLVISAMKLQPCRPSFFDARDAIIQADELLTGGENFCELWAGFSSRGMGTDASLFNGSPWGGGVHTDGFRVPTKCKSDE
;
A
#
# COMPACT_ATOMS: atom_id res chain seq x y z
N MET A 1 19.76 16.99 -0.78
CA MET A 1 19.87 17.31 0.67
C MET A 1 19.20 18.63 1.02
N ILE A 2 19.75 19.81 0.74
CA ILE A 2 19.11 21.10 1.13
C ILE A 2 17.65 21.20 0.67
N ALA A 3 17.37 20.77 -0.56
CA ALA A 3 16.03 20.83 -1.14
C ALA A 3 15.06 19.72 -0.66
N ALA A 4 15.53 18.70 0.07
CA ALA A 4 14.77 17.48 0.34
C ALA A 4 14.91 16.93 1.78
N HIS A 5 15.66 17.59 2.66
CA HIS A 5 15.91 17.09 4.01
C HIS A 5 14.72 17.43 4.93
N ALA A 6 14.18 16.43 5.63
CA ALA A 6 12.97 16.57 6.44
C ALA A 6 13.11 17.49 7.67
N ASP A 7 14.31 17.56 8.28
CA ASP A 7 14.58 18.46 9.40
C ASP A 7 15.07 19.85 8.95
N GLN A 8 14.24 20.87 9.21
CA GLN A 8 14.53 22.26 8.89
C GLN A 8 15.77 22.80 9.62
N ALA A 9 16.06 22.35 10.85
CA ALA A 9 17.24 22.82 11.58
C ALA A 9 18.53 22.37 10.89
N THR A 10 18.55 21.15 10.38
CA THR A 10 19.64 20.62 9.56
C THR A 10 19.76 21.34 8.21
N VAL A 11 18.63 21.64 7.53
CA VAL A 11 18.63 22.45 6.29
C VAL A 11 19.26 23.83 6.53
N ASP A 12 18.85 24.50 7.61
CA ASP A 12 19.33 25.83 7.94
C ASP A 12 20.82 25.84 8.30
N ASP A 13 21.30 24.80 8.99
CA ASP A 13 22.71 24.65 9.36
C ASP A 13 23.58 24.29 8.14
N LEU A 14 23.10 23.40 7.27
CA LEU A 14 23.72 23.08 5.97
C LEU A 14 23.87 24.33 5.10
N THR A 15 22.84 25.18 5.08
CA THR A 15 22.83 26.41 4.28
C THR A 15 23.79 27.45 4.87
N ARG A 16 23.82 27.61 6.20
CA ARG A 16 24.68 28.59 6.88
C ARG A 16 26.16 28.18 6.93
N ASN A 17 26.45 26.89 7.02
CA ASN A 17 27.79 26.35 7.21
C ASN A 17 28.24 25.46 6.04
N PHE A 18 27.78 25.74 4.81
CA PHE A 18 27.99 24.92 3.63
C PHE A 18 29.45 24.48 3.42
N ASP A 19 30.40 25.43 3.48
CA ASP A 19 31.82 25.15 3.26
C ASP A 19 32.40 24.14 4.27
N LYS A 20 31.94 24.20 5.53
CA LYS A 20 32.37 23.25 6.58
C LYS A 20 31.96 21.83 6.25
N TYR A 21 30.81 21.66 5.59
CA TYR A 21 30.27 20.35 5.22
C TYR A 21 30.91 19.79 3.95
N ILE A 22 31.08 20.62 2.90
CA ILE A 22 31.80 20.22 1.69
C ILE A 22 33.22 19.75 2.02
N ASN A 23 33.92 20.45 2.92
CA ASN A 23 35.29 20.08 3.32
C ASN A 23 35.39 18.73 4.05
N ARG A 24 34.27 18.15 4.51
CA ARG A 24 34.22 16.83 5.15
C ARG A 24 33.78 15.73 4.19
N MET A 25 33.28 16.09 3.02
CA MET A 25 32.86 15.12 2.01
C MET A 25 34.07 14.60 1.25
N ALA A 26 34.07 13.29 1.02
CA ALA A 26 35.08 12.62 0.22
C ALA A 26 34.41 11.86 -0.93
N VAL A 27 35.00 11.94 -2.11
CA VAL A 27 34.54 11.20 -3.29
C VAL A 27 35.57 10.12 -3.60
N SER A 28 35.14 8.87 -3.57
CA SER A 28 35.93 7.72 -4.04
C SER A 28 35.21 7.03 -5.20
N HIS A 29 35.94 6.18 -5.92
CA HIS A 29 35.42 5.47 -7.07
C HIS A 29 35.61 3.97 -6.81
N GLU A 30 34.54 3.21 -6.97
CA GLU A 30 34.59 1.76 -6.97
C GLU A 30 34.40 1.25 -8.41
N THR A 31 35.37 0.49 -8.88
CA THR A 31 35.29 -0.26 -10.14
C THR A 31 35.21 -1.74 -9.83
N HIS A 32 34.02 -2.33 -9.97
CA HIS A 32 33.90 -3.79 -9.96
C HIS A 32 34.40 -4.35 -11.29
N PHE A 33 35.55 -5.04 -11.27
CA PHE A 33 36.10 -5.73 -12.43
C PHE A 33 35.30 -7.01 -12.74
N VAL A 34 34.07 -6.88 -13.23
CA VAL A 34 33.27 -8.01 -13.72
C VAL A 34 32.62 -7.63 -15.06
N GLY A 35 33.27 -8.03 -16.16
CA GLY A 35 32.69 -7.97 -17.52
C GLY A 35 32.84 -6.64 -18.27
N SER A 36 32.60 -6.68 -19.58
CA SER A 36 32.79 -5.56 -20.54
C SER A 36 31.81 -4.39 -20.38
N ASN A 37 30.88 -4.46 -19.42
CA ASN A 37 29.84 -3.45 -19.16
C ASN A 37 29.87 -2.90 -17.72
N ALA A 38 31.02 -2.96 -17.04
CA ALA A 38 31.14 -2.40 -15.69
C ALA A 38 31.02 -0.87 -15.72
N HIS A 39 29.98 -0.32 -15.08
CA HIS A 39 29.83 1.12 -14.88
C HIS A 39 30.50 1.53 -13.57
N PRO A 40 31.35 2.58 -13.56
CA PRO A 40 31.97 3.06 -12.34
C PRO A 40 30.90 3.60 -11.37
N ILE A 41 30.92 3.11 -10.13
CA ILE A 41 30.10 3.66 -9.06
C ILE A 41 30.94 4.69 -8.31
N VAL A 42 30.38 5.88 -8.14
CA VAL A 42 30.97 6.95 -7.34
C VAL A 42 30.42 6.83 -5.92
N ILE A 43 31.31 6.77 -4.94
CA ILE A 43 30.95 6.71 -3.53
C ILE A 43 31.22 8.08 -2.91
N ILE A 44 30.18 8.68 -2.32
CA ILE A 44 30.26 9.98 -1.66
C ILE A 44 30.11 9.75 -0.15
N SER A 45 31.20 9.92 0.58
CA SER A 45 31.24 9.74 2.04
C SER A 45 31.20 11.10 2.77
N GLY A 46 30.72 11.09 4.01
CA GLY A 46 30.67 12.29 4.85
C GLY A 46 29.53 13.26 4.51
N LEU A 47 28.53 12.80 3.75
CA LEU A 47 27.32 13.56 3.48
C LEU A 47 26.53 13.73 4.79
N PRO A 48 26.19 14.96 5.21
CA PRO A 48 25.45 15.16 6.45
C PRO A 48 24.04 14.57 6.37
N GLY A 49 23.64 13.87 7.44
CA GLY A 49 22.33 13.23 7.54
C GLY A 49 22.25 11.83 6.90
N SER A 50 23.24 11.40 6.10
CA SER A 50 23.28 10.03 5.60
C SER A 50 23.88 9.07 6.63
N VAL A 51 23.30 7.87 6.75
CA VAL A 51 23.81 6.82 7.66
C VAL A 51 24.93 6.00 7.03
N ASN A 52 24.92 5.88 5.70
CA ASN A 52 25.94 5.21 4.91
C ASN A 52 26.49 6.14 3.81
N PRO A 53 27.66 5.81 3.21
CA PRO A 53 28.15 6.49 2.02
C PRO A 53 27.15 6.41 0.87
N VAL A 54 26.93 7.53 0.19
CA VAL A 54 25.99 7.63 -0.93
C VAL A 54 26.59 6.98 -2.16
N LYS A 55 25.82 6.08 -2.77
CA LYS A 55 26.19 5.46 -4.05
C LYS A 55 25.60 6.31 -5.17
N ALA A 56 26.46 6.76 -6.08
CA ALA A 56 26.08 7.56 -7.22
C ALA A 56 26.53 6.92 -8.53
N ARG A 57 25.65 6.90 -9.53
CA ARG A 57 25.98 6.44 -10.89
C ARG A 57 25.25 7.26 -11.93
N VAL A 58 25.85 7.40 -13.10
CA VAL A 58 25.20 8.06 -14.23
C VAL A 58 24.21 7.10 -14.88
N VAL A 59 22.97 7.54 -15.04
CA VAL A 59 21.89 6.84 -15.74
C VAL A 59 21.20 7.81 -16.70
N TYR A 60 20.34 7.28 -17.56
CA TYR A 60 19.45 8.10 -18.38
C TYR A 60 18.03 8.01 -17.85
N VAL A 61 17.37 9.14 -17.66
CA VAL A 61 15.97 9.25 -17.25
C VAL A 61 15.17 9.89 -18.38
N GLN A 62 14.00 9.34 -18.66
CA GLN A 62 13.04 9.90 -19.58
C GLN A 62 12.06 10.78 -18.81
N SER A 63 11.89 12.03 -19.23
CA SER A 63 10.85 12.92 -18.70
C SER A 63 9.94 13.43 -19.81
N PRO A 64 8.62 13.51 -19.57
CA PRO A 64 7.68 14.07 -20.51
C PRO A 64 7.86 15.59 -20.62
N THR A 65 7.79 16.12 -21.84
CA THR A 65 7.78 17.55 -22.12
C THR A 65 6.35 18.11 -22.12
N GLU A 66 6.21 19.44 -22.11
CA GLU A 66 4.90 20.11 -22.18
C GLU A 66 4.10 19.73 -23.44
N ASP A 67 4.79 19.32 -24.50
CA ASP A 67 4.21 18.89 -25.78
C ASP A 67 3.90 17.38 -25.82
N ASN A 68 3.98 16.68 -24.68
CA ASN A 68 3.71 15.24 -24.57
C ASN A 68 4.72 14.35 -25.35
N GLU A 69 5.89 14.91 -25.67
CA GLU A 69 7.06 14.18 -26.17
C GLU A 69 7.95 13.74 -25.00
N THR A 70 8.94 12.89 -25.25
CA THR A 70 9.83 12.38 -24.21
C THR A 70 11.26 12.84 -24.47
N GLU A 71 11.86 13.53 -23.50
CA GLU A 71 13.28 13.88 -23.53
C GLU A 71 14.10 12.94 -22.65
N LEU A 72 15.31 12.62 -23.10
CA LEU A 72 16.26 11.75 -22.40
C LEU A 72 17.33 12.60 -21.73
N HIS A 73 17.37 12.60 -20.39
CA HIS A 73 18.35 13.34 -19.61
C HIS A 73 19.39 12.39 -19.02
N ALA A 74 20.68 12.70 -19.22
CA ALA A 74 21.75 12.08 -18.45
C ALA A 74 21.74 12.66 -17.03
N VAL A 75 21.57 11.79 -16.03
CA VAL A 75 21.43 12.18 -14.63
C VAL A 75 22.30 11.33 -13.73
N TRP A 76 22.73 11.89 -12.61
CA TRP A 76 23.25 11.15 -11.47
C TRP A 76 22.07 10.57 -10.69
N ARG A 77 21.96 9.24 -10.64
CA ARG A 77 21.14 8.53 -9.65
C ARG A 77 21.97 8.40 -8.38
N MET A 78 21.49 8.99 -7.29
CA MET A 78 22.11 8.97 -5.97
C MET A 78 21.21 8.24 -4.99
N GLU A 79 21.74 7.21 -4.33
CA GLU A 79 21.08 6.45 -3.28
C GLU A 79 21.57 6.95 -1.92
N ILE A 80 20.71 7.68 -1.22
CA ILE A 80 21.03 8.40 0.01
C ILE A 80 20.23 7.80 1.15
N GLU A 81 20.85 6.88 1.89
CA GLU A 81 20.26 6.31 3.08
C GLU A 81 20.38 7.29 4.25
N MET A 82 19.25 7.66 4.87
CA MET A 82 19.17 8.46 6.10
C MET A 82 18.56 7.62 7.23
N GLN A 83 18.41 8.22 8.43
CA GLN A 83 17.91 7.49 9.61
C GLN A 83 16.50 6.93 9.42
N ASP A 84 15.55 7.78 9.01
CA ASP A 84 14.14 7.39 8.87
C ASP A 84 13.72 7.23 7.40
N ASN A 85 14.50 7.81 6.48
CA ASN A 85 14.21 7.85 5.06
C ASN A 85 15.39 7.32 4.24
N TRP A 86 15.11 6.66 3.13
CA TRP A 86 16.06 6.55 2.02
C TRP A 86 15.65 7.62 1.00
N TYR A 87 16.58 8.24 0.29
CA TYR A 87 16.28 9.10 -0.86
C TYR A 87 16.94 8.53 -2.11
N GLU A 88 16.18 8.44 -3.20
CA GLU A 88 16.72 8.22 -4.52
C GLU A 88 16.58 9.51 -5.33
N ALA A 89 17.70 10.23 -5.46
CA ALA A 89 17.72 11.53 -6.12
C ALA A 89 18.31 11.41 -7.54
N TYR A 90 17.64 12.02 -8.50
CA TYR A 90 18.04 12.12 -9.89
C TYR A 90 18.43 13.57 -10.19
N VAL A 91 19.73 13.85 -10.23
CA VAL A 91 20.28 15.18 -10.44
C VAL A 91 20.88 15.25 -11.83
N SER A 92 20.61 16.31 -12.60
CA SER A 92 21.16 16.45 -13.94
C SER A 92 22.69 16.37 -13.94
N ALA A 93 23.24 15.59 -14.88
CA ALA A 93 24.69 15.44 -15.02
C ALA A 93 25.35 16.66 -15.71
N SER A 94 24.57 17.47 -16.44
CA SER A 94 25.04 18.68 -17.12
C SER A 94 24.84 19.95 -16.30
N ASP A 95 23.78 20.00 -15.50
CA ASP A 95 23.48 21.12 -14.59
C ASP A 95 23.18 20.58 -13.18
N PRO A 96 24.17 20.62 -12.26
CA PRO A 96 24.01 20.06 -10.93
C PRO A 96 23.01 20.83 -10.04
N SER A 97 22.50 21.98 -10.49
CA SER A 97 21.42 22.70 -9.81
C SER A 97 20.02 22.18 -10.16
N THR A 98 19.91 21.44 -11.26
CA THR A 98 18.64 20.87 -11.73
C THR A 98 18.42 19.49 -11.13
N ILE A 99 17.39 19.38 -10.27
CA ILE A 99 16.91 18.11 -9.73
C ILE A 99 15.76 17.64 -10.63
N VAL A 100 15.96 16.52 -11.33
CA VAL A 100 14.98 15.96 -12.26
C VAL A 100 13.87 15.22 -11.49
N SER A 101 14.25 14.49 -10.46
CA SER A 101 13.31 13.78 -9.58
C SER A 101 13.96 13.48 -8.23
N VAL A 102 13.15 13.42 -7.18
CA VAL A 102 13.54 12.89 -5.88
C VAL A 102 12.44 11.93 -5.45
N VAL A 103 12.81 10.69 -5.21
CA VAL A 103 11.96 9.71 -4.55
C VAL A 103 12.38 9.67 -3.09
N ASP A 104 11.47 10.04 -2.21
CA ASP A 104 11.63 9.87 -0.76
C ASP A 104 10.99 8.54 -0.36
N TRP A 105 11.74 7.76 0.40
CA TRP A 105 11.37 6.44 0.84
C TRP A 105 11.31 6.47 2.36
N ALA A 106 10.16 6.19 2.98
CA ALA A 106 10.19 5.85 4.40
C ALA A 106 10.88 4.48 4.55
N SER A 107 12.04 4.44 5.19
CA SER A 107 12.85 3.21 5.36
C SER A 107 12.21 2.24 6.35
N ASP A 108 11.23 2.69 7.12
CA ASP A 108 10.46 1.89 8.05
C ASP A 108 9.11 2.59 8.28
N SER A 109 8.09 1.81 8.65
CA SER A 109 7.09 2.33 9.59
C SER A 109 7.69 2.04 10.96
N PRO A 110 8.46 2.97 11.57
CA PRO A 110 9.00 2.69 12.87
C PRO A 110 7.81 2.49 13.79
N VAL A 111 7.65 1.26 14.30
CA VAL A 111 7.04 1.11 15.62
C VAL A 111 7.80 2.10 16.49
N PRO A 112 7.14 3.12 17.07
CA PRO A 112 7.83 4.19 17.77
C PRO A 112 8.85 3.58 18.72
N PRO A 113 10.14 3.95 18.63
CA PRO A 113 11.13 3.40 19.54
C PRO A 113 10.70 3.66 20.97
N ALA A 114 10.92 2.70 21.87
CA ALA A 114 10.69 2.89 23.30
C ALA A 114 11.55 4.09 23.77
N GLY A 115 10.94 5.27 23.89
CA GLY A 115 11.60 6.54 24.21
C GLY A 115 11.56 7.62 23.11
N GLY A 116 11.03 7.35 21.92
CA GLY A 116 10.66 8.39 20.95
C GLY A 116 9.55 9.27 21.53
N LYS A 117 9.57 10.57 21.26
CA LYS A 117 8.51 11.47 21.72
C LYS A 117 7.18 10.95 21.17
N LEU A 118 6.35 10.40 22.06
CA LEU A 118 4.95 10.09 21.75
C LEU A 118 4.35 11.32 21.07
N ASN A 119 3.74 11.16 19.90
CA ASN A 119 2.97 12.26 19.34
C ASN A 119 1.83 12.60 20.31
N ALA A 120 1.21 13.79 20.16
CA ALA A 120 0.20 14.25 21.12
C ALA A 120 -0.95 13.25 21.33
N LEU A 121 -1.25 12.42 20.33
CA LEU A 121 -2.23 11.34 20.42
C LEU A 121 -1.70 10.16 21.25
N GLU A 122 -0.51 9.65 20.93
CA GLU A 122 0.13 8.54 21.66
C GLU A 122 0.42 8.90 23.12
N ALA A 123 0.75 10.16 23.40
CA ALA A 123 0.94 10.66 24.76
C ALA A 123 -0.38 10.69 25.55
N LYS A 124 -1.49 11.06 24.87
CA LYS A 124 -2.84 11.05 25.47
C LYS A 124 -3.36 9.63 25.68
N ILE A 125 -3.16 8.74 24.73
CA ILE A 125 -3.50 7.31 24.84
C ILE A 125 -2.70 6.66 25.98
N ALA A 126 -1.38 6.88 26.04
CA ALA A 126 -0.52 6.39 27.12
C ALA A 126 -0.87 6.99 28.50
N SER A 127 -1.46 8.18 28.55
CA SER A 127 -1.94 8.82 29.80
C SER A 127 -3.30 8.32 30.29
N GLY A 128 -3.91 7.33 29.62
CA GLY A 128 -5.16 6.69 30.04
C GLY A 128 -6.39 7.07 29.23
N TYR A 129 -6.25 7.77 28.10
CA TYR A 129 -7.35 7.92 27.14
C TYR A 129 -7.40 6.69 26.23
N VAL A 130 -7.84 5.57 26.81
CA VAL A 130 -8.34 4.44 26.03
C VAL A 130 -9.85 4.57 26.10
N GLY A 131 -10.50 4.86 24.96
CA GLY A 131 -11.95 4.81 24.88
C GLY A 131 -12.42 3.49 25.48
N SER A 132 -13.15 3.56 26.59
CA SER A 132 -13.52 2.43 27.47
C SER A 132 -13.46 1.06 26.78
N GLU A 133 -12.43 0.25 27.10
CA GLU A 133 -12.25 -1.13 26.61
C GLU A 133 -13.42 -2.07 26.96
N ASP A 134 -14.31 -1.64 27.86
CA ASP A 134 -15.30 -2.51 28.50
C ASP A 134 -16.44 -2.99 27.61
N LYS A 135 -16.64 -2.42 26.41
CA LYS A 135 -17.63 -2.90 25.43
C LYS A 135 -17.19 -2.60 23.99
N PRO A 136 -16.30 -3.41 23.37
CA PRO A 136 -16.06 -3.27 21.95
C PRO A 136 -17.39 -3.50 21.21
N GLY A 137 -17.65 -2.66 20.20
CA GLY A 137 -18.78 -2.87 19.29
C GLY A 137 -18.70 -4.22 18.59
N SER A 138 -19.66 -4.52 17.73
CA SER A 138 -19.67 -5.77 16.98
C SER A 138 -20.15 -5.58 15.55
N TYR A 139 -19.61 -6.42 14.66
CA TYR A 139 -19.97 -6.47 13.25
C TYR A 139 -20.47 -7.87 12.93
N LYS A 140 -21.71 -8.01 12.50
CA LYS A 140 -22.17 -9.27 11.92
C LYS A 140 -21.83 -9.25 10.43
N VAL A 141 -20.72 -9.86 10.02
CA VAL A 141 -20.16 -9.73 8.66
C VAL A 141 -19.64 -11.07 8.14
N TRP A 142 -19.38 -11.14 6.83
CA TRP A 142 -18.41 -12.12 6.34
C TRP A 142 -17.04 -11.63 6.76
N LYS A 143 -16.46 -12.32 7.73
CA LYS A 143 -15.20 -11.94 8.34
C LYS A 143 -14.07 -11.92 7.32
N TRP A 144 -13.01 -11.19 7.67
CA TRP A 144 -11.78 -11.15 6.88
C TRP A 144 -11.29 -12.54 6.45
N GLY A 145 -10.87 -12.65 5.19
CA GLY A 145 -10.45 -13.91 4.56
C GLY A 145 -11.57 -14.69 3.87
N LEU A 146 -12.84 -14.36 4.11
CA LEU A 146 -13.96 -14.87 3.30
C LEU A 146 -14.19 -13.95 2.09
N ASN A 147 -13.98 -14.49 0.89
CA ASN A 147 -14.08 -13.72 -0.35
C ASN A 147 -15.53 -13.30 -0.66
N ASP A 148 -16.49 -14.20 -0.45
CA ASP A 148 -17.88 -13.99 -0.85
C ASP A 148 -18.84 -14.88 -0.03
N PRO A 149 -20.17 -14.67 -0.12
CA PRO A 149 -21.14 -15.44 0.65
C PRO A 149 -21.17 -16.96 0.42
N LYS A 150 -20.60 -17.46 -0.69
CA LYS A 150 -20.46 -18.91 -0.94
C LYS A 150 -19.22 -19.48 -0.24
N SER A 151 -18.24 -18.64 0.06
CA SER A 151 -17.00 -19.02 0.75
C SER A 151 -17.21 -19.29 2.25
N GLY A 152 -18.33 -18.85 2.84
CA GLY A 152 -18.64 -19.13 4.24
C GLY A 152 -19.84 -18.37 4.79
N HIS A 153 -20.15 -18.61 6.05
CA HIS A 153 -21.23 -17.95 6.77
C HIS A 153 -20.76 -16.67 7.48
N ARG A 154 -21.69 -15.74 7.69
CA ARG A 154 -21.46 -14.55 8.53
C ARG A 154 -21.21 -14.95 9.98
N SER A 155 -20.32 -14.24 10.64
CA SER A 155 -20.02 -14.33 12.07
C SER A 155 -20.15 -12.97 12.73
N VAL A 156 -20.31 -12.95 14.05
CA VAL A 156 -20.23 -11.73 14.85
C VAL A 156 -18.77 -11.52 15.21
N GLU A 157 -18.14 -10.58 14.53
CA GLU A 157 -16.78 -10.17 14.79
C GLU A 157 -16.79 -9.00 15.80
N PRO A 158 -15.88 -8.97 16.77
CA PRO A 158 -15.70 -7.77 17.58
C PRO A 158 -15.32 -6.60 16.65
N ALA A 159 -15.63 -5.37 17.06
CA ALA A 159 -15.13 -4.14 16.44
C ALA A 159 -13.64 -3.94 16.78
N TRP A 160 -12.86 -4.98 16.51
CA TRP A 160 -11.43 -5.01 16.62
C TRP A 160 -10.84 -4.12 15.54
N HIS A 161 -9.94 -3.24 15.94
CA HIS A 161 -9.17 -2.37 15.08
C HIS A 161 -7.70 -2.58 15.40
N ASP A 162 -6.83 -2.32 14.43
CA ASP A 162 -5.40 -2.33 14.70
C ASP A 162 -5.04 -1.10 15.55
N LYS A 163 -4.37 -1.31 16.70
CA LYS A 163 -4.05 -0.23 17.64
C LYS A 163 -2.99 0.73 17.10
N ILE A 164 -2.20 0.32 16.11
CA ILE A 164 -1.20 1.18 15.46
C ILE A 164 -1.85 1.98 14.33
N ALA A 165 -2.55 1.29 13.42
CA ALA A 165 -3.13 1.90 12.22
C ALA A 165 -4.37 2.73 12.54
N SER A 166 -5.21 2.25 13.46
CA SER A 166 -6.46 2.87 13.87
C SER A 166 -6.47 3.10 15.39
N PRO A 167 -5.61 3.98 15.94
CA PRO A 167 -5.38 4.10 17.38
C PRO A 167 -6.62 4.53 18.19
N LEU A 168 -7.57 5.21 17.55
CA LEU A 168 -8.85 5.63 18.16
C LEU A 168 -10.04 4.76 17.74
N GLY A 169 -9.79 3.66 17.03
CA GLY A 169 -10.80 2.83 16.40
C GLY A 169 -11.39 3.44 15.13
N TRP A 170 -12.25 2.66 14.46
CA TRP A 170 -12.77 3.03 13.14
C TRP A 170 -13.89 4.08 13.18
N HIS A 171 -14.44 4.42 14.34
CA HIS A 171 -15.60 5.33 14.48
C HIS A 171 -15.26 6.67 15.14
N THR A 172 -13.99 7.07 15.06
CA THR A 172 -13.49 8.25 15.77
C THR A 172 -12.69 9.13 14.82
N ILE A 173 -12.88 10.45 14.92
CA ILE A 173 -12.13 11.48 14.15
C ILE A 173 -11.90 12.68 15.07
N SER A 174 -10.83 13.45 14.88
CA SER A 174 -10.72 14.73 15.57
C SER A 174 -11.79 15.73 15.12
N LYS A 175 -12.19 16.65 16.01
CA LYS A 175 -13.12 17.73 15.68
C LYS A 175 -12.57 18.64 14.59
N LYS A 176 -11.25 18.86 14.58
CA LYS A 176 -10.56 19.70 13.60
C LYS A 176 -10.68 19.12 12.19
N ASN A 177 -10.50 17.80 12.05
CA ASN A 177 -10.42 17.13 10.76
C ASN A 177 -11.75 16.52 10.32
N ASN A 178 -12.76 16.46 11.18
CA ASN A 178 -14.08 16.00 10.79
C ASN A 178 -14.68 16.85 9.65
N PRO A 179 -15.20 16.23 8.58
CA PRO A 179 -15.72 16.95 7.41
C PRO A 179 -16.75 18.04 7.77
N ALA A 180 -16.58 19.20 7.15
CA ALA A 180 -17.49 20.33 7.32
C ALA A 180 -18.91 19.96 6.86
N GLY A 181 -19.91 20.36 7.65
CA GLY A 181 -21.31 20.02 7.36
C GLY A 181 -21.71 18.59 7.73
N SER A 182 -20.87 17.85 8.47
CA SER A 182 -21.25 16.54 9.04
C SER A 182 -22.57 16.67 9.83
N PRO A 183 -23.62 15.88 9.52
CA PRO A 183 -24.91 16.02 10.18
C PRO A 183 -24.92 15.58 11.64
N ASP A 184 -25.79 16.20 12.46
CA ASP A 184 -25.94 15.84 13.88
C ASP A 184 -26.50 14.42 14.10
N TRP A 185 -27.26 13.89 13.13
CA TRP A 185 -27.88 12.56 13.21
C TRP A 185 -26.87 11.40 13.15
N LEU A 186 -25.59 11.67 12.87
CA LEU A 186 -24.52 10.66 12.86
C LEU A 186 -24.22 10.05 14.23
N GLY A 187 -24.92 10.49 15.28
CA GLY A 187 -24.67 10.06 16.65
C GLY A 187 -23.32 10.59 17.14
N LYS A 188 -23.12 11.90 16.94
CA LYS A 188 -21.91 12.62 17.33
C LYS A 188 -21.91 12.81 18.84
N TYR A 189 -21.16 11.96 19.55
CA TYR A 189 -21.00 12.10 21.00
C TYR A 189 -19.61 12.65 21.33
N ASP A 190 -19.62 13.76 22.07
CA ASP A 190 -18.48 14.23 22.84
C ASP A 190 -18.55 13.45 24.17
N LYS A 191 -17.69 12.44 24.39
CA LYS A 191 -17.68 11.76 25.70
C LYS A 191 -17.17 12.79 26.72
N HIS A 192 -18.07 13.34 27.52
CA HIS A 192 -17.77 14.27 28.60
C HIS A 192 -16.77 13.65 29.60
N ASP A 193 -15.49 13.97 29.40
CA ASP A 193 -14.36 14.05 30.37
C ASP A 193 -12.99 14.17 29.65
N ASP A 194 -12.97 14.24 28.31
CA ASP A 194 -11.78 14.62 27.53
C ASP A 194 -11.72 16.12 27.21
N ASP A 195 -10.58 16.54 26.69
CA ASP A 195 -10.26 17.93 26.32
C ASP A 195 -11.07 18.47 25.12
N HIS A 196 -12.20 17.84 24.78
CA HIS A 196 -13.05 18.17 23.65
C HIS A 196 -12.34 18.04 22.29
N THR A 197 -11.34 17.18 22.10
CA THR A 197 -10.59 17.09 20.83
C THR A 197 -11.21 16.15 19.79
N TYR A 198 -11.89 15.07 20.21
CA TYR A 198 -12.34 13.99 19.32
C TYR A 198 -13.86 13.86 19.25
N LEU A 199 -14.34 13.18 18.20
CA LEU A 199 -15.74 12.86 17.96
C LEU A 199 -15.89 11.37 17.78
N ASN A 200 -16.79 10.78 18.56
CA ASN A 200 -17.20 9.40 18.39
C ASN A 200 -18.52 9.36 17.62
N PHE A 201 -18.64 8.41 16.70
CA PHE A 201 -19.81 8.23 15.85
C PHE A 201 -20.46 6.87 16.11
N THR A 202 -21.80 6.80 16.02
CA THR A 202 -22.54 5.52 16.10
C THR A 202 -22.94 4.97 14.74
N THR A 203 -22.34 5.53 13.67
CA THR A 203 -22.59 5.18 12.27
C THR A 203 -21.28 4.79 11.59
N THR A 204 -21.33 4.33 10.34
CA THR A 204 -20.15 3.98 9.52
C THR A 204 -19.40 5.22 9.00
N TRP A 205 -18.99 6.08 9.92
CA TRP A 205 -18.27 7.34 9.72
C TRP A 205 -17.02 7.35 10.60
N GLY A 206 -15.85 7.49 9.99
CA GLY A 206 -14.58 7.20 10.64
C GLY A 206 -13.37 7.85 9.99
N ASN A 207 -12.21 7.76 10.65
CA ASN A 207 -10.98 8.36 10.16
C ASN A 207 -10.57 7.83 8.80
N ASN A 208 -10.72 6.52 8.60
CA ASN A 208 -10.22 5.85 7.40
C ASN A 208 -11.28 5.79 6.30
N VAL A 209 -12.57 5.67 6.67
CA VAL A 209 -13.67 5.37 5.75
C VAL A 209 -14.97 6.10 6.13
N PHE A 210 -15.69 6.59 5.13
CA PHE A 210 -17.05 7.13 5.20
C PHE A 210 -17.99 6.27 4.34
N ALA A 211 -18.62 5.25 4.93
CA ALA A 211 -19.51 4.34 4.18
C ALA A 211 -20.97 4.75 4.27
N HIS A 212 -21.69 4.65 3.15
CA HIS A 212 -23.08 5.10 3.00
C HIS A 212 -23.72 4.49 1.75
N GLU A 213 -25.04 4.60 1.60
CA GLU A 213 -25.72 4.28 0.34
C GLU A 213 -25.49 5.36 -0.71
N ASN A 214 -25.51 5.01 -2.00
CA ASN A 214 -25.50 6.03 -3.06
C ASN A 214 -26.43 5.68 -4.22
N TRP A 215 -27.71 5.43 -3.96
CA TRP A 215 -28.66 5.00 -4.99
C TRP A 215 -28.87 6.01 -6.12
N GLU A 216 -28.61 7.29 -5.87
CA GLU A 216 -28.71 8.33 -6.89
C GLU A 216 -27.47 8.40 -7.79
N GLY A 217 -26.36 7.78 -7.40
CA GLY A 217 -25.09 7.83 -8.13
C GLY A 217 -24.50 9.24 -8.20
N ARG A 218 -24.67 10.03 -7.14
CA ARG A 218 -24.25 11.44 -7.06
C ARG A 218 -23.19 11.64 -5.98
N ASN A 219 -22.61 12.83 -5.91
CA ASN A 219 -21.53 13.14 -4.97
C ASN A 219 -22.02 13.55 -3.56
N ASN A 220 -23.27 13.21 -3.16
CA ASN A 220 -23.87 13.65 -1.90
C ASN A 220 -23.50 12.75 -0.68
N TRP A 221 -22.23 12.39 -0.57
CA TRP A 221 -21.80 11.39 0.41
C TRP A 221 -21.99 11.81 1.87
N ILE A 222 -21.93 13.11 2.19
CA ILE A 222 -22.05 13.61 3.58
C ILE A 222 -23.42 13.26 4.19
N ASN A 223 -24.48 13.51 3.42
CA ASN A 223 -25.87 13.44 3.89
C ASN A 223 -26.58 12.13 3.53
N ASN A 224 -26.01 11.33 2.64
CA ASN A 224 -26.58 10.06 2.25
C ASN A 224 -26.72 9.11 3.45
N TYR A 225 -27.70 8.21 3.33
CA TYR A 225 -28.07 7.34 4.43
C TYR A 225 -26.94 6.35 4.79
N ARG A 226 -26.78 6.10 6.08
CA ARG A 226 -25.90 5.06 6.62
C ARG A 226 -26.47 4.49 7.91
N PRO A 227 -26.21 3.21 8.21
CA PRO A 227 -26.77 2.56 9.39
C PRO A 227 -26.23 3.20 10.68
N ASN A 228 -27.11 3.32 11.68
CA ASN A 228 -26.76 3.70 13.04
C ASN A 228 -26.91 2.50 13.97
N ALA A 229 -25.83 2.10 14.62
CA ALA A 229 -25.77 0.93 15.51
C ALA A 229 -26.00 1.27 17.00
N GLY A 230 -26.30 2.54 17.31
CA GLY A 230 -26.48 3.03 18.67
C GLY A 230 -25.17 3.09 19.46
N ALA A 231 -25.27 3.47 20.75
CA ALA A 231 -24.10 3.70 21.61
C ALA A 231 -23.24 2.46 21.85
N ASP A 232 -23.81 1.26 21.72
CA ASP A 232 -23.08 -0.02 21.86
C ASP A 232 -22.34 -0.45 20.59
N LEU A 233 -22.47 0.29 19.47
CA LEU A 233 -21.82 0.00 18.18
C LEU A 233 -22.06 -1.44 17.68
N LYS A 234 -23.28 -1.96 17.82
CA LYS A 234 -23.67 -3.30 17.35
C LYS A 234 -24.23 -3.27 15.93
N PHE A 235 -23.35 -3.32 14.94
CA PHE A 235 -23.69 -3.40 13.51
C PHE A 235 -24.07 -4.84 13.12
N GLU A 236 -25.17 -5.34 13.71
CA GLU A 236 -25.63 -6.72 13.55
C GLU A 236 -26.92 -6.85 12.71
N PHE A 237 -26.89 -6.31 11.49
CA PHE A 237 -28.08 -6.26 10.64
C PHE A 237 -28.49 -7.63 10.07
N LYS A 238 -29.80 -7.84 9.91
CA LYS A 238 -30.35 -9.07 9.33
C LYS A 238 -30.03 -9.15 7.83
N TYR A 239 -29.77 -10.37 7.37
CA TYR A 239 -29.62 -10.70 5.96
C TYR A 239 -30.54 -11.88 5.65
N ASP A 240 -31.48 -11.69 4.74
CA ASP A 240 -32.29 -12.77 4.22
C ASP A 240 -32.05 -12.91 2.71
N PRO A 241 -31.20 -13.88 2.28
CA PRO A 241 -30.88 -14.07 0.87
C PRO A 241 -32.08 -14.55 0.03
N LYS A 242 -33.25 -14.85 0.64
CA LYS A 242 -34.49 -15.20 -0.09
C LYS A 242 -35.21 -13.99 -0.69
N ALA A 243 -34.73 -12.77 -0.46
CA ALA A 243 -35.06 -11.61 -1.29
C ALA A 243 -34.39 -11.79 -2.67
N GLY A 244 -35.02 -12.63 -3.51
CA GLY A 244 -34.50 -13.04 -4.81
C GLY A 244 -34.46 -11.91 -5.84
N LEU A 245 -33.63 -12.12 -6.86
CA LEU A 245 -33.23 -11.26 -7.98
C LEU A 245 -34.37 -10.93 -8.97
N ASP A 246 -35.58 -10.58 -8.51
CA ASP A 246 -36.60 -9.98 -9.37
C ASP A 246 -36.84 -8.51 -8.99
N GLU A 247 -37.14 -7.68 -10.00
CA GLU A 247 -37.28 -6.23 -9.90
C GLU A 247 -38.54 -5.77 -9.12
N SER A 248 -39.23 -6.64 -8.38
CA SER A 248 -40.36 -6.19 -7.57
C SER A 248 -39.91 -5.35 -6.35
N PRO A 249 -40.65 -4.29 -5.97
CA PRO A 249 -40.32 -3.41 -4.85
C PRO A 249 -40.16 -4.11 -3.49
N ALA A 250 -40.63 -5.35 -3.35
CA ALA A 250 -40.53 -6.15 -2.13
C ALA A 250 -39.26 -7.02 -2.06
N LYS A 251 -38.37 -6.95 -3.07
CA LYS A 251 -37.18 -7.80 -3.21
C LYS A 251 -35.91 -7.04 -3.65
N SER A 252 -35.90 -5.72 -3.48
CA SER A 252 -34.80 -4.84 -3.88
C SER A 252 -33.53 -5.01 -3.00
N PRO A 253 -32.30 -4.88 -3.56
CA PRO A 253 -31.06 -4.81 -2.78
C PRO A 253 -31.08 -3.76 -1.66
N LYS A 254 -31.91 -2.72 -1.82
CA LYS A 254 -32.14 -1.69 -0.80
C LYS A 254 -32.61 -2.25 0.54
N HIS A 255 -33.25 -3.43 0.57
CA HIS A 255 -33.73 -4.05 1.81
C HIS A 255 -32.61 -4.53 2.75
N TYR A 256 -31.39 -4.74 2.24
CA TYR A 256 -30.23 -5.10 3.04
C TYR A 256 -29.14 -4.04 2.98
N ILE A 257 -29.50 -2.77 2.73
CA ILE A 257 -28.52 -1.68 2.61
C ILE A 257 -27.68 -1.52 3.89
N ASP A 258 -28.27 -1.66 5.08
CA ASP A 258 -27.54 -1.54 6.35
C ASP A 258 -26.41 -2.57 6.45
N LEU A 259 -26.69 -3.82 6.03
CA LEU A 259 -25.66 -4.85 5.93
C LEU A 259 -24.61 -4.48 4.89
N SER A 260 -25.03 -4.03 3.71
CA SER A 260 -24.13 -3.77 2.60
C SER A 260 -23.14 -2.65 2.94
N VAL A 261 -23.63 -1.56 3.57
CA VAL A 261 -22.80 -0.45 4.05
C VAL A 261 -21.89 -0.92 5.18
N THR A 262 -22.40 -1.73 6.12
CA THR A 262 -21.60 -2.30 7.22
C THR A 262 -20.47 -3.20 6.72
N GLN A 263 -20.74 -4.10 5.78
CA GLN A 263 -19.73 -5.00 5.21
C GLN A 263 -18.65 -4.21 4.46
N LEU A 264 -19.07 -3.20 3.68
CA LEU A 264 -18.14 -2.31 2.97
C LEU A 264 -17.24 -1.56 3.95
N PHE A 265 -17.82 -0.95 4.99
CA PHE A 265 -17.09 -0.25 6.04
C PHE A 265 -16.09 -1.17 6.75
N TYR A 266 -16.53 -2.36 7.17
CA TYR A 266 -15.68 -3.35 7.84
C TYR A 266 -14.50 -3.76 6.95
N THR A 267 -14.77 -4.19 5.71
CA THR A 267 -13.71 -4.67 4.81
C THR A 267 -12.73 -3.56 4.44
N SER A 268 -13.21 -2.34 4.16
CA SER A 268 -12.34 -1.21 3.82
C SER A 268 -11.43 -0.81 4.98
N ASN A 269 -11.93 -0.79 6.22
CA ASN A 269 -11.09 -0.54 7.40
C ASN A 269 -10.08 -1.66 7.65
N MET A 270 -10.46 -2.93 7.44
CA MET A 270 -9.51 -4.04 7.52
C MET A 270 -8.39 -3.93 6.48
N ILE A 271 -8.70 -3.51 5.24
CA ILE A 271 -7.68 -3.26 4.21
C ILE A 271 -6.75 -2.11 4.62
N HIS A 272 -7.32 -1.00 5.13
CA HIS A 272 -6.55 0.12 5.66
C HIS A 272 -5.55 -0.36 6.72
N ASP A 273 -6.05 -1.02 7.76
CA ASP A 273 -5.24 -1.48 8.88
C ASP A 273 -4.18 -2.49 8.40
N LEU A 274 -4.53 -3.39 7.48
CA LEU A 274 -3.57 -4.33 6.90
C LEU A 274 -2.44 -3.58 6.18
N TYR A 275 -2.76 -2.74 5.21
CA TYR A 275 -1.76 -2.05 4.38
C TYR A 275 -0.90 -1.09 5.20
N TYR A 276 -1.48 -0.41 6.20
CA TYR A 276 -0.74 0.37 7.17
C TYR A 276 0.36 -0.47 7.83
N ARG A 277 0.03 -1.68 8.28
CA ARG A 277 0.99 -2.59 8.94
C ARG A 277 2.07 -3.14 8.00
N TYR A 278 1.91 -3.00 6.69
CA TYR A 278 2.94 -3.28 5.68
C TYR A 278 3.62 -2.01 5.14
N GLY A 279 3.36 -0.86 5.75
CA GLY A 279 4.02 0.41 5.47
C GLY A 279 3.24 1.38 4.59
N PHE A 280 1.99 1.12 4.21
CA PHE A 280 1.15 2.16 3.60
C PHE A 280 0.57 3.06 4.70
N ASP A 281 1.44 3.87 5.28
CA ASP A 281 1.19 4.83 6.36
C ASP A 281 0.97 6.26 5.82
N GLU A 282 0.81 7.22 6.72
CA GLU A 282 0.47 8.60 6.37
C GLU A 282 1.52 9.25 5.46
N VAL A 283 2.80 9.08 5.77
CA VAL A 283 3.91 9.61 4.96
C VAL A 283 3.95 8.95 3.58
N SER A 284 3.59 7.67 3.51
CA SER A 284 3.48 6.92 2.26
C SER A 284 2.20 7.21 1.46
N GLY A 285 1.36 8.15 1.92
CA GLY A 285 0.16 8.60 1.21
C GLY A 285 -1.04 7.67 1.38
N ASN A 286 -1.21 7.08 2.57
CA ASN A 286 -2.42 6.34 2.89
C ASN A 286 -3.67 7.24 2.95
N PHE A 287 -4.84 6.62 3.09
CA PHE A 287 -6.12 7.33 3.09
C PHE A 287 -6.62 7.52 4.52
N GLN A 288 -6.42 8.71 5.07
CA GLN A 288 -6.82 9.06 6.43
C GLN A 288 -7.33 10.51 6.51
N GLN A 289 -8.46 10.71 7.19
CA GLN A 289 -9.03 12.03 7.39
C GLN A 289 -8.16 12.90 8.32
N ASP A 290 -7.60 12.29 9.35
CA ASP A 290 -6.66 12.87 10.30
C ASP A 290 -5.43 11.96 10.41
N ASN A 291 -4.25 12.56 10.22
CA ASN A 291 -2.96 11.87 10.31
C ASN A 291 -2.37 11.95 11.72
N TYR A 292 -3.04 12.62 12.65
CA TYR A 292 -2.65 12.76 14.05
C TYR A 292 -1.23 13.33 14.24
N GLY A 293 -0.75 14.09 13.26
CA GLY A 293 0.60 14.65 13.24
C GLY A 293 1.70 13.65 12.86
N ARG A 294 1.36 12.48 12.31
CA ARG A 294 2.32 11.46 11.83
C ARG A 294 2.97 11.78 10.48
N GLY A 295 2.60 12.89 9.85
CA GLY A 295 3.12 13.32 8.56
C GLY A 295 2.13 13.08 7.42
N GLY A 296 2.61 13.14 6.18
CA GLY A 296 1.76 12.97 5.01
C GLY A 296 0.77 14.10 4.78
N LYS A 297 -0.16 13.88 3.84
CA LYS A 297 -1.29 14.77 3.58
C LYS A 297 -2.54 14.16 4.20
N GLU A 298 -3.24 14.93 5.04
CA GLU A 298 -4.49 14.51 5.68
C GLU A 298 -5.72 14.95 4.86
N GLY A 299 -6.90 14.46 5.26
CA GLY A 299 -8.18 14.87 4.69
C GLY A 299 -8.62 14.06 3.48
N ASP A 300 -8.07 12.85 3.32
CA ASP A 300 -8.33 11.93 2.20
C ASP A 300 -8.90 10.58 2.64
N GLY A 301 -9.62 10.54 3.77
CA GLY A 301 -10.39 9.35 4.16
C GLY A 301 -11.31 8.86 3.03
N ILE A 302 -11.42 7.54 2.89
CA ILE A 302 -12.11 6.90 1.76
C ILE A 302 -13.61 7.15 1.83
N ILE A 303 -14.17 7.78 0.80
CA ILE A 303 -15.63 7.83 0.62
C ILE A 303 -16.07 6.51 -0.01
N ALA A 304 -16.84 5.69 0.71
CA ALA A 304 -17.21 4.34 0.27
C ALA A 304 -18.71 4.23 -0.05
N ASN A 305 -19.05 4.26 -1.34
CA ASN A 305 -20.44 4.21 -1.81
C ASN A 305 -20.91 2.76 -1.89
N SER A 306 -21.99 2.42 -1.19
CA SER A 306 -22.64 1.11 -1.27
C SER A 306 -23.88 1.18 -2.16
N GLN A 307 -24.05 0.17 -3.01
CA GLN A 307 -25.17 0.09 -3.96
C GLN A 307 -25.28 1.36 -4.82
N ASP A 308 -24.13 1.83 -5.31
CA ASP A 308 -24.04 3.04 -6.12
C ASP A 308 -24.90 2.94 -7.39
N GLY A 309 -25.74 3.95 -7.63
CA GLY A 309 -26.68 4.00 -8.75
C GLY A 309 -26.12 4.55 -10.06
N SER A 310 -24.84 4.95 -10.11
CA SER A 310 -24.22 5.49 -11.33
C SER A 310 -23.88 4.43 -12.38
N GLY A 311 -24.02 3.14 -12.04
CA GLY A 311 -23.71 1.99 -12.90
C GLY A 311 -24.07 0.64 -12.28
N TYR A 312 -23.93 -0.43 -13.05
CA TYR A 312 -24.19 -1.81 -12.61
C TYR A 312 -23.11 -2.75 -13.16
N ASN A 313 -22.92 -3.91 -12.54
CA ASN A 313 -21.96 -4.95 -12.96
C ASN A 313 -20.50 -4.48 -13.06
N ASN A 314 -20.09 -3.58 -12.15
CA ASN A 314 -18.72 -3.08 -12.08
C ASN A 314 -18.37 -2.67 -10.63
N ALA A 315 -17.16 -2.16 -10.39
CA ALA A 315 -16.66 -1.48 -9.20
C ALA A 315 -15.55 -0.52 -9.64
N ASN A 316 -15.42 0.66 -9.00
CA ASN A 316 -14.34 1.57 -9.33
C ASN A 316 -13.74 2.25 -8.09
N PHE A 317 -12.46 2.59 -8.20
CA PHE A 317 -11.74 3.36 -7.20
C PHE A 317 -11.12 4.57 -7.91
N MET A 318 -11.39 5.77 -7.40
CA MET A 318 -10.79 7.00 -7.87
C MET A 318 -9.71 7.46 -6.88
N THR A 319 -8.45 7.33 -7.29
CA THR A 319 -7.28 7.85 -6.60
C THR A 319 -6.98 9.26 -7.12
N VAL A 320 -7.51 10.27 -6.46
CA VAL A 320 -7.20 11.69 -6.74
C VAL A 320 -6.68 12.35 -5.46
N GLY A 321 -5.91 13.44 -5.59
CA GLY A 321 -5.58 14.26 -4.44
C GLY A 321 -6.85 14.66 -3.65
N PRO A 322 -6.77 14.79 -2.30
CA PRO A 322 -7.89 14.66 -1.37
C PRO A 322 -9.20 15.39 -1.72
N PRO A 323 -10.38 14.77 -1.43
CA PRO A 323 -10.57 13.39 -0.94
C PRO A 323 -10.61 12.34 -2.07
N SER A 324 -10.08 11.13 -1.80
CA SER A 324 -10.20 9.97 -2.70
C SER A 324 -11.57 9.30 -2.57
N MET A 325 -12.14 8.85 -3.69
CA MET A 325 -13.51 8.33 -3.76
C MET A 325 -13.52 6.86 -4.20
N PHE A 326 -14.12 5.98 -3.40
CA PHE A 326 -14.29 4.56 -3.71
C PHE A 326 -15.78 4.23 -3.95
N GLY A 327 -16.10 3.83 -5.19
CA GLY A 327 -17.45 3.43 -5.58
C GLY A 327 -17.61 1.91 -5.63
N PHE A 328 -18.39 1.33 -4.71
CA PHE A 328 -18.82 -0.07 -4.78
C PHE A 328 -20.24 -0.16 -5.34
N PHE A 329 -20.38 -0.66 -6.58
CA PHE A 329 -21.72 -0.93 -7.12
C PHE A 329 -22.28 -2.20 -6.50
N ALA A 330 -23.60 -2.29 -6.45
CA ALA A 330 -24.23 -3.57 -6.18
C ALA A 330 -23.83 -4.56 -7.29
N VAL A 331 -22.97 -5.53 -6.96
CA VAL A 331 -22.82 -6.74 -7.78
C VAL A 331 -24.11 -7.53 -7.58
N ILE A 332 -25.11 -7.23 -8.41
CA ILE A 332 -26.32 -8.04 -8.58
C ILE A 332 -25.96 -9.23 -9.47
N ASP A 333 -24.90 -9.96 -9.12
CA ASP A 333 -24.77 -11.36 -9.46
C ASP A 333 -23.62 -12.01 -8.66
N THR A 334 -23.95 -12.94 -7.77
CA THR A 334 -22.97 -13.85 -7.17
C THR A 334 -22.33 -14.81 -8.19
N THR A 335 -22.63 -14.65 -9.48
CA THR A 335 -22.02 -15.35 -10.63
C THR A 335 -21.43 -14.44 -11.71
N ALA A 336 -21.35 -13.11 -11.51
CA ALA A 336 -20.49 -12.28 -12.36
C ALA A 336 -19.04 -12.59 -11.98
N SER A 337 -18.46 -13.57 -12.68
CA SER A 337 -17.03 -13.74 -12.79
C SER A 337 -16.40 -12.36 -12.90
N LEU A 338 -15.59 -11.97 -11.89
CA LEU A 338 -14.50 -11.03 -12.10
C LEU A 338 -13.91 -11.38 -13.47
N PRO A 339 -13.68 -10.41 -14.39
CA PRO A 339 -13.07 -10.72 -15.69
C PRO A 339 -11.90 -11.64 -15.40
N THR A 340 -12.08 -12.85 -15.91
CA THR A 340 -11.56 -14.10 -15.37
C THR A 340 -10.06 -14.03 -15.25
N VAL A 341 -9.52 -13.94 -14.03
CA VAL A 341 -8.27 -14.65 -13.76
C VAL A 341 -8.64 -16.12 -14.00
N LYS A 342 -8.25 -16.68 -15.15
CA LYS A 342 -8.24 -18.14 -15.29
C LYS A 342 -7.60 -18.68 -14.01
N THR A 343 -8.34 -19.49 -13.26
CA THR A 343 -7.96 -20.01 -11.92
C THR A 343 -6.46 -19.97 -11.70
N ALA A 344 -5.99 -19.03 -10.87
CA ALA A 344 -4.56 -18.84 -10.66
C ALA A 344 -3.93 -20.17 -10.27
N GLY A 345 -2.89 -20.59 -10.99
CA GLY A 345 -2.50 -21.99 -10.98
C GLY A 345 -1.12 -22.24 -11.51
N ALA A 346 -0.28 -22.92 -10.71
CA ALA A 346 1.12 -23.22 -11.05
C ALA A 346 1.25 -24.17 -12.24
N ASN A 347 0.15 -24.85 -12.60
CA ASN A 347 0.09 -25.74 -13.73
C ASN A 347 -0.14 -24.95 -15.03
N LYS A 348 0.87 -24.93 -15.90
CA LYS A 348 0.83 -24.30 -17.23
C LYS A 348 -0.25 -24.88 -18.16
N THR A 349 -0.80 -26.05 -17.84
CA THR A 349 -1.96 -26.65 -18.53
C THR A 349 -3.30 -26.08 -18.06
N VAL A 350 -3.37 -25.58 -16.82
CA VAL A 350 -4.57 -24.97 -16.22
C VAL A 350 -4.58 -23.47 -16.47
N ASN A 351 -3.44 -22.80 -16.32
CA ASN A 351 -3.27 -21.42 -16.74
C ASN A 351 -1.93 -21.23 -17.49
N PRO A 352 -1.94 -21.12 -18.84
CA PRO A 352 -0.72 -21.01 -19.65
C PRO A 352 -0.13 -19.60 -19.72
N SER A 353 -0.71 -18.58 -19.06
CA SER A 353 -0.28 -17.18 -19.22
C SER A 353 1.23 -17.01 -18.97
N THR A 354 1.88 -16.35 -19.92
CA THR A 354 3.27 -15.88 -19.87
C THR A 354 3.32 -14.43 -20.34
N TYR A 355 4.47 -13.78 -20.23
CA TYR A 355 4.67 -12.39 -20.66
C TYR A 355 4.27 -12.16 -22.13
N SER A 356 4.54 -13.10 -23.03
CA SER A 356 4.18 -13.01 -24.44
C SER A 356 2.66 -13.10 -24.72
N MET A 357 1.85 -13.54 -23.74
CA MET A 357 0.38 -13.53 -23.86
C MET A 357 -0.19 -12.12 -24.03
N LEU A 358 0.57 -11.09 -23.66
CA LEU A 358 0.20 -9.69 -23.91
C LEU A 358 0.04 -9.36 -25.40
N ASP A 359 0.62 -10.16 -26.30
CA ASP A 359 0.45 -10.00 -27.76
C ASP A 359 -0.83 -10.69 -28.29
N GLU A 360 -1.54 -11.47 -27.48
CA GLU A 360 -2.73 -12.19 -27.93
C GLU A 360 -3.93 -11.26 -28.22
N PRO A 361 -4.77 -11.59 -29.21
CA PRO A 361 -5.99 -10.83 -29.48
C PRO A 361 -6.88 -10.73 -28.24
N GLY A 362 -7.15 -9.50 -27.80
CA GLY A 362 -7.96 -9.22 -26.60
C GLY A 362 -7.18 -8.68 -25.41
N TYR A 363 -5.84 -8.74 -25.42
CA TYR A 363 -4.98 -8.25 -24.34
C TYR A 363 -4.53 -6.79 -24.50
N TRP A 364 -5.45 -5.91 -24.90
CA TRP A 364 -5.16 -4.48 -25.13
C TRP A 364 -5.63 -3.56 -24.00
N GLY A 365 -6.47 -4.07 -23.08
CA GLY A 365 -7.02 -3.30 -21.96
C GLY A 365 -6.26 -3.54 -20.66
N PRO A 366 -6.22 -2.57 -19.73
CA PRO A 366 -5.49 -2.70 -18.47
C PRO A 366 -5.96 -3.88 -17.61
N HIS A 367 -7.21 -4.32 -17.72
CA HIS A 367 -7.71 -5.51 -17.03
C HIS A 367 -7.10 -6.81 -17.57
N ALA A 368 -7.01 -6.96 -18.90
CA ALA A 368 -6.43 -8.15 -19.51
C ALA A 368 -4.91 -8.20 -19.29
N ILE A 369 -4.24 -7.04 -19.40
CA ILE A 369 -2.82 -6.91 -19.04
C ILE A 369 -2.60 -7.22 -17.56
N GLY A 370 -3.48 -6.70 -16.70
CA GLY A 370 -3.46 -6.93 -15.26
C GLY A 370 -3.67 -8.40 -14.86
N GLU A 371 -4.46 -9.16 -15.63
CA GLU A 371 -4.60 -10.61 -15.45
C GLU A 371 -3.25 -11.33 -15.58
N VAL A 372 -2.47 -11.00 -16.62
CA VAL A 372 -1.13 -11.57 -16.83
C VAL A 372 -0.21 -11.20 -15.66
N TRP A 373 -0.21 -9.94 -15.22
CA TRP A 373 0.60 -9.51 -14.09
C TRP A 373 0.21 -10.22 -12.77
N ALA A 374 -1.08 -10.32 -12.48
CA ALA A 374 -1.60 -10.97 -11.28
C ALA A 374 -1.25 -12.47 -11.25
N GLU A 375 -1.32 -13.16 -12.39
CA GLU A 375 -0.91 -14.56 -12.50
C GLU A 375 0.60 -14.72 -12.23
N ILE A 376 1.43 -13.85 -12.81
CA ILE A 376 2.87 -13.86 -12.58
C ILE A 376 3.18 -13.66 -11.09
N LEU A 377 2.56 -12.67 -10.45
CA LEU A 377 2.72 -12.43 -9.01
C LEU A 377 2.23 -13.60 -8.16
N TRP A 378 1.13 -14.25 -8.55
CA TRP A 378 0.64 -15.42 -7.85
C TRP A 378 1.66 -16.56 -7.90
N VAL A 379 2.28 -16.81 -9.05
CA VAL A 379 3.33 -17.84 -9.23
C VAL A 379 4.56 -17.50 -8.40
N VAL A 380 5.03 -16.25 -8.46
CA VAL A 380 6.13 -15.77 -7.61
C VAL A 380 5.79 -15.99 -6.13
N SER A 381 4.55 -15.72 -5.72
CA SER A 381 4.13 -15.98 -4.34
C SER A 381 4.14 -17.45 -3.96
N GLN A 382 3.81 -18.37 -4.90
CA GLN A 382 3.91 -19.79 -4.63
C GLN A 382 5.36 -20.23 -4.42
N HIS A 383 6.31 -19.68 -5.17
CA HIS A 383 7.73 -19.93 -4.95
C HIS A 383 8.18 -19.47 -3.56
N MET A 384 7.74 -18.29 -3.13
CA MET A 384 8.05 -17.75 -1.82
C MET A 384 7.38 -18.55 -0.69
N ILE A 385 6.13 -18.98 -0.87
CA ILE A 385 5.43 -19.87 0.06
C ILE A 385 6.12 -21.24 0.15
N ALA A 386 6.63 -21.76 -0.97
CA ALA A 386 7.36 -23.03 -0.96
C ALA A 386 8.66 -22.94 -0.14
N LYS A 387 9.36 -21.79 -0.19
CA LYS A 387 10.60 -21.56 0.59
C LYS A 387 10.32 -21.26 2.06
N HIS A 388 9.37 -20.38 2.35
CA HIS A 388 9.17 -19.77 3.68
C HIS A 388 7.94 -20.28 4.43
N GLY A 389 7.17 -21.17 3.81
CA GLY A 389 5.89 -21.64 4.33
C GLY A 389 4.77 -20.61 4.19
N TYR A 390 3.62 -20.95 4.75
CA TYR A 390 2.38 -20.17 4.66
C TYR A 390 1.88 -19.76 6.04
N SER A 391 1.51 -18.48 6.20
CA SER A 391 0.78 -18.00 7.37
C SER A 391 -0.72 -17.99 7.13
N SER A 392 -1.49 -18.48 8.11
CA SER A 392 -2.95 -18.43 8.08
C SER A 392 -3.53 -17.02 8.35
N THR A 393 -2.69 -16.07 8.77
CA THR A 393 -3.05 -14.66 8.95
C THR A 393 -2.15 -13.78 8.10
N LEU A 394 -2.73 -12.70 7.59
CA LEU A 394 -1.97 -11.62 6.95
C LEU A 394 -1.70 -10.46 7.92
N PHE A 395 -2.43 -10.38 9.03
CA PHE A 395 -2.27 -9.33 10.03
C PHE A 395 -1.10 -9.64 10.95
N PRO A 396 -0.16 -8.71 11.12
CA PRO A 396 0.86 -8.84 12.13
C PRO A 396 0.29 -8.79 13.55
N PRO A 397 0.99 -9.34 14.56
CA PRO A 397 0.53 -9.28 15.94
C PRO A 397 0.42 -7.82 16.42
N GLN A 398 -0.57 -7.56 17.30
CA GLN A 398 -0.69 -6.28 17.98
C GLN A 398 0.52 -6.05 18.90
N PRO A 399 1.03 -4.82 19.03
CA PRO A 399 2.03 -4.50 20.04
C PRO A 399 1.56 -4.84 21.45
N LEU A 400 2.51 -5.17 22.32
CA LEU A 400 2.32 -5.20 23.76
C LEU A 400 2.21 -3.78 24.33
N ASP A 401 1.78 -3.66 25.59
CA ASP A 401 1.60 -2.36 26.26
C ASP A 401 2.89 -1.55 26.36
N ASP A 402 4.05 -2.21 26.31
CA ASP A 402 5.38 -1.58 26.27
C ASP A 402 5.80 -1.12 24.86
N GLY A 403 4.92 -1.24 23.87
CA GLY A 403 5.16 -0.91 22.46
C GLY A 403 5.98 -1.95 21.70
N THR A 404 6.42 -3.03 22.34
CA THR A 404 7.16 -4.08 21.66
C THR A 404 6.23 -5.02 20.88
N ILE A 405 6.72 -5.54 19.74
CA ILE A 405 5.99 -6.54 18.99
C ILE A 405 6.17 -7.90 19.67
N PRO A 406 5.08 -8.65 19.96
CA PRO A 406 5.17 -9.96 20.56
C PRO A 406 6.09 -10.89 19.78
N ILE A 407 6.95 -11.63 20.49
CA ILE A 407 7.73 -12.71 19.90
C ILE A 407 6.74 -13.80 19.48
N GLY A 408 6.80 -14.20 18.22
CA GLY A 408 5.90 -15.20 17.65
C GLY A 408 6.38 -15.68 16.30
N ASP A 409 5.51 -16.40 15.59
CA ASP A 409 5.87 -17.01 14.30
C ASP A 409 5.74 -16.04 13.11
N PHE A 410 5.22 -14.82 13.31
CA PHE A 410 4.93 -13.91 12.22
C PHE A 410 6.19 -13.24 11.62
N TYR A 411 7.11 -12.81 12.48
CA TYR A 411 8.33 -12.08 12.09
C TYR A 411 9.58 -12.91 12.39
N HIS A 412 10.67 -12.65 11.66
CA HIS A 412 12.00 -13.11 12.06
C HIS A 412 12.39 -12.56 13.44
N PRO A 413 13.29 -13.24 14.19
CA PRO A 413 13.81 -12.71 15.44
C PRO A 413 14.33 -11.29 15.28
N ARG A 414 13.81 -10.38 16.12
CA ARG A 414 14.13 -8.95 16.03
C ARG A 414 15.64 -8.74 16.17
N THR A 415 16.22 -8.07 15.18
CA THR A 415 17.59 -7.58 15.23
C THR A 415 17.54 -6.08 15.44
N MET A 416 18.17 -5.55 16.49
CA MET A 416 18.16 -4.11 16.75
C MET A 416 18.77 -3.35 15.57
N GLY A 417 18.11 -2.26 15.17
CA GLY A 417 18.53 -1.43 14.02
C GLY A 417 18.22 -2.04 12.66
N LYS A 418 17.42 -3.11 12.58
CA LYS A 418 16.90 -3.66 11.33
C LYS A 418 15.36 -3.65 11.31
N PRO A 419 14.74 -3.49 10.13
CA PRO A 419 13.29 -3.54 9.98
C PRO A 419 12.75 -4.93 10.33
N LEU A 420 11.45 -4.99 10.67
CA LEU A 420 10.76 -6.25 10.90
C LEU A 420 10.49 -6.96 9.57
N VAL A 421 10.94 -8.21 9.45
CA VAL A 421 10.78 -9.01 8.24
C VAL A 421 9.74 -10.11 8.47
N PRO A 422 8.62 -10.14 7.72
CA PRO A 422 7.66 -11.24 7.80
C PRO A 422 8.32 -12.57 7.42
N LYS A 423 8.05 -13.61 8.22
CA LYS A 423 8.71 -14.91 8.12
C LYS A 423 8.15 -15.81 7.02
N HIS A 424 6.87 -15.67 6.67
CA HIS A 424 6.18 -16.60 5.76
C HIS A 424 6.06 -16.02 4.36
N GLY A 425 6.04 -16.89 3.34
CA GLY A 425 6.11 -16.45 1.95
C GLY A 425 4.94 -15.58 1.51
N ASN A 426 3.72 -15.86 1.99
CA ASN A 426 2.55 -15.05 1.67
C ASN A 426 2.56 -13.66 2.34
N THR A 427 3.02 -13.57 3.58
CA THR A 427 3.11 -12.27 4.28
C THR A 427 4.32 -11.46 3.80
N LEU A 428 5.45 -12.12 3.54
CA LEU A 428 6.63 -11.50 2.95
C LEU A 428 6.34 -10.96 1.55
N MET A 429 5.59 -11.70 0.72
CA MET A 429 5.25 -11.19 -0.62
C MET A 429 4.36 -9.96 -0.59
N ILE A 430 3.43 -9.83 0.37
CA ILE A 430 2.66 -8.60 0.53
C ILE A 430 3.59 -7.44 0.88
N GLN A 431 4.52 -7.65 1.82
CA GLN A 431 5.52 -6.65 2.18
C GLN A 431 6.36 -6.23 0.98
N LEU A 432 6.88 -7.20 0.21
CA LEU A 432 7.72 -6.92 -0.96
C LEU A 432 6.95 -6.17 -2.04
N VAL A 433 5.69 -6.53 -2.32
CA VAL A 433 4.88 -5.84 -3.33
C VAL A 433 4.56 -4.40 -2.90
N ILE A 434 4.17 -4.17 -1.64
CA ILE A 434 3.89 -2.81 -1.13
C ILE A 434 5.16 -1.97 -1.16
N SER A 435 6.29 -2.50 -0.70
CA SER A 435 7.59 -1.82 -0.80
C SER A 435 7.99 -1.56 -2.27
N ALA A 436 7.73 -2.50 -3.18
CA ALA A 436 8.02 -2.35 -4.61
C ALA A 436 7.18 -1.29 -5.31
N MET A 437 5.92 -1.12 -4.91
CA MET A 437 5.07 -0.05 -5.46
C MET A 437 5.58 1.34 -5.11
N LYS A 438 6.23 1.48 -3.94
CA LYS A 438 7.00 2.69 -3.60
C LYS A 438 8.28 2.78 -4.43
N LEU A 439 8.81 1.63 -4.91
CA LEU A 439 10.11 1.55 -5.58
C LEU A 439 10.17 1.78 -7.07
N GLN A 440 9.14 1.36 -7.75
CA GLN A 440 9.07 1.48 -9.19
C GLN A 440 8.95 2.96 -9.62
N PRO A 441 9.46 3.32 -10.81
CA PRO A 441 9.27 4.65 -11.38
C PRO A 441 7.80 4.93 -11.67
N CYS A 442 7.46 6.19 -11.93
CA CYS A 442 6.12 6.54 -12.42
C CYS A 442 5.87 5.86 -13.79
N ARG A 443 4.67 5.29 -13.97
CA ARG A 443 4.26 4.53 -15.17
C ARG A 443 5.22 3.37 -15.49
N PRO A 444 5.42 2.44 -14.55
CA PRO A 444 6.40 1.38 -14.69
C PRO A 444 5.99 0.37 -15.76
N SER A 445 6.98 -0.22 -16.42
CA SER A 445 6.80 -1.46 -17.19
C SER A 445 6.75 -2.69 -16.27
N PHE A 446 6.43 -3.85 -16.85
CA PHE A 446 6.53 -5.14 -16.14
C PHE A 446 7.95 -5.39 -15.60
N PHE A 447 8.98 -5.00 -16.36
CA PHE A 447 10.37 -5.17 -15.93
C PHE A 447 10.73 -4.24 -14.78
N ASP A 448 10.26 -2.99 -14.82
CA ASP A 448 10.48 -2.05 -13.71
C ASP A 448 9.82 -2.56 -12.43
N ALA A 449 8.57 -3.06 -12.51
CA ALA A 449 7.86 -3.61 -11.36
C ALA A 449 8.51 -4.90 -10.82
N ARG A 450 8.98 -5.80 -11.70
CA ARG A 450 9.77 -6.98 -11.31
C ARG A 450 11.03 -6.58 -10.57
N ASP A 451 11.81 -5.68 -11.16
CA ASP A 451 13.10 -5.27 -10.62
C ASP A 451 12.92 -4.51 -9.30
N ALA A 452 11.84 -3.73 -9.14
CA ALA A 452 11.43 -3.12 -7.89
C ALA A 452 11.10 -4.15 -6.79
N ILE A 453 10.43 -5.26 -7.11
CA ILE A 453 10.16 -6.35 -6.15
C ILE A 453 11.46 -7.02 -5.70
N ILE A 454 12.39 -7.23 -6.61
CA ILE A 454 13.69 -7.83 -6.30
C ILE A 454 14.54 -6.85 -5.48
N GLN A 455 14.48 -5.56 -5.78
CA GLN A 455 15.14 -4.51 -4.99
C GLN A 455 14.52 -4.39 -3.59
N ALA A 456 13.20 -4.55 -3.44
CA ALA A 456 12.55 -4.57 -2.14
C ALA A 456 13.10 -5.70 -1.26
N ASP A 457 13.35 -6.87 -1.83
CA ASP A 457 13.94 -8.00 -1.11
C ASP A 457 15.40 -7.74 -0.74
N GLU A 458 16.18 -7.15 -1.65
CA GLU A 458 17.55 -6.74 -1.35
C GLU A 458 17.61 -5.81 -0.13
N LEU A 459 16.71 -4.81 -0.07
CA LEU A 459 16.66 -3.85 1.03
C LEU A 459 16.14 -4.45 2.33
N LEU A 460 15.10 -5.28 2.26
CA LEU A 460 14.43 -5.81 3.45
C LEU A 460 15.16 -7.01 4.07
N THR A 461 15.64 -7.94 3.23
CA THR A 461 16.19 -9.24 3.66
C THR A 461 17.69 -9.36 3.38
N GLY A 462 18.29 -8.39 2.68
CA GLY A 462 19.65 -8.52 2.16
C GLY A 462 19.73 -9.42 0.92
N GLY A 463 18.62 -9.61 0.21
CA GLY A 463 18.57 -10.35 -1.05
C GLY A 463 18.50 -11.87 -0.87
N GLU A 464 18.05 -12.34 0.29
CA GLU A 464 17.93 -13.76 0.62
C GLU A 464 17.10 -14.52 -0.42
N ASN A 465 16.14 -13.86 -1.06
CA ASN A 465 15.17 -14.47 -1.96
C ASN A 465 15.40 -14.15 -3.42
N PHE A 466 16.55 -13.55 -3.73
CA PHE A 466 16.89 -13.12 -5.09
C PHE A 466 16.67 -14.24 -6.12
N CYS A 467 17.14 -15.46 -5.85
CA CYS A 467 17.04 -16.55 -6.81
C CYS A 467 15.63 -17.13 -6.89
N GLU A 468 14.89 -17.22 -5.79
CA GLU A 468 13.50 -17.67 -5.79
C GLU A 468 12.56 -16.69 -6.50
N LEU A 469 12.76 -15.38 -6.30
CA LEU A 469 12.03 -14.34 -7.02
C LEU A 469 12.30 -14.45 -8.52
N TRP A 470 13.57 -14.52 -8.94
CA TRP A 470 13.93 -14.71 -10.35
C TRP A 470 13.38 -16.00 -10.94
N ALA A 471 13.38 -17.10 -10.19
CA ALA A 471 12.77 -18.36 -10.64
C ALA A 471 11.27 -18.22 -10.84
N GLY A 472 10.56 -17.54 -9.94
CA GLY A 472 9.13 -17.26 -10.08
C GLY A 472 8.81 -16.46 -11.33
N PHE A 473 9.50 -15.33 -11.53
CA PHE A 473 9.29 -14.47 -12.71
C PHE A 473 9.70 -15.16 -14.01
N SER A 474 10.87 -15.81 -14.05
CA SER A 474 11.35 -16.49 -15.25
C SER A 474 10.44 -17.64 -15.65
N SER A 475 9.82 -18.35 -14.70
CA SER A 475 8.90 -19.44 -15.00
C SER A 475 7.70 -19.02 -15.86
N ARG A 476 7.38 -17.72 -15.86
CA ARG A 476 6.29 -17.09 -16.60
C ARG A 476 6.76 -16.13 -17.71
N GLY A 477 7.98 -16.31 -18.20
CA GLY A 477 8.47 -15.57 -19.37
C GLY A 477 9.09 -14.21 -19.04
N MET A 478 9.29 -13.88 -17.75
CA MET A 478 9.92 -12.63 -17.31
C MET A 478 11.37 -12.79 -16.83
N GLY A 479 12.11 -13.70 -17.45
CA GLY A 479 13.54 -13.92 -17.21
C GLY A 479 14.43 -12.78 -17.70
N THR A 480 15.74 -12.91 -17.50
CA THR A 480 16.73 -11.89 -17.87
C THR A 480 16.84 -11.66 -19.38
N ASP A 481 16.38 -12.63 -20.17
CA ASP A 481 16.34 -12.59 -21.64
C ASP A 481 14.95 -12.27 -22.21
N ALA A 482 14.00 -11.86 -21.35
CA ALA A 482 12.71 -11.36 -21.79
C ALA A 482 12.89 -9.97 -22.43
N SER A 483 12.10 -9.64 -23.43
CA SER A 483 12.22 -8.35 -24.12
C SER A 483 10.90 -7.83 -24.65
N LEU A 484 10.85 -6.51 -24.82
CA LEU A 484 9.76 -5.77 -25.44
C LEU A 484 10.32 -5.01 -26.64
N PHE A 485 9.82 -5.29 -27.84
CA PHE A 485 10.18 -4.55 -29.05
C PHE A 485 9.06 -3.60 -29.45
N ASN A 486 9.42 -2.36 -29.81
CA ASN A 486 8.48 -1.30 -30.22
C ASN A 486 7.34 -1.05 -29.21
N GLY A 487 7.70 -1.00 -27.93
CA GLY A 487 6.77 -0.82 -26.81
C GLY A 487 6.04 0.53 -26.87
N SER A 488 4.80 0.57 -26.38
CA SER A 488 4.06 1.82 -26.19
C SER A 488 3.67 2.04 -24.73
N PRO A 489 3.45 3.29 -24.29
CA PRO A 489 2.98 3.59 -22.93
C PRO A 489 1.61 2.99 -22.56
N TRP A 490 0.90 2.41 -23.53
CA TRP A 490 -0.45 1.84 -23.37
C TRP A 490 -0.45 0.30 -23.44
N GLY A 491 0.72 -0.33 -23.35
CA GLY A 491 0.84 -1.79 -23.34
C GLY A 491 0.94 -2.45 -24.72
N GLY A 492 1.25 -1.68 -25.77
CA GLY A 492 1.54 -2.22 -27.10
C GLY A 492 3.01 -2.63 -27.26
N GLY A 493 3.30 -3.41 -28.31
CA GLY A 493 4.64 -3.86 -28.66
C GLY A 493 4.64 -5.32 -29.08
N VAL A 494 5.83 -5.91 -29.17
CA VAL A 494 6.01 -7.36 -29.34
C VAL A 494 6.77 -7.89 -28.12
N HIS A 495 6.12 -8.75 -27.36
CA HIS A 495 6.61 -9.29 -26.09
C HIS A 495 7.24 -10.67 -26.33
N THR A 496 8.53 -10.79 -26.03
CA THR A 496 9.25 -12.07 -26.13
C THR A 496 9.50 -12.63 -24.74
N ASP A 497 9.03 -13.86 -24.51
CA ASP A 497 9.29 -14.57 -23.26
C ASP A 497 10.79 -14.84 -23.07
N GLY A 498 11.27 -14.58 -21.86
CA GLY A 498 12.58 -15.01 -21.38
C GLY A 498 12.46 -15.95 -20.20
N PHE A 499 13.29 -16.99 -20.17
CA PHE A 499 13.29 -18.00 -19.10
C PHE A 499 14.62 -18.10 -18.38
N ARG A 500 15.63 -17.32 -18.77
CA ARG A 500 16.93 -17.32 -18.09
C ARG A 500 16.82 -16.62 -16.73
N VAL A 501 17.51 -17.20 -15.76
CA VAL A 501 17.79 -16.58 -14.47
C VAL A 501 19.22 -16.00 -14.46
N PRO A 502 19.52 -15.02 -13.59
CA PRO A 502 20.88 -14.50 -13.45
C PRO A 502 21.91 -15.59 -13.16
N THR A 503 23.15 -15.39 -13.61
CA THR A 503 24.22 -16.41 -13.51
C THR A 503 24.44 -16.89 -12.07
N LYS A 504 24.32 -16.01 -11.08
CA LYS A 504 24.45 -16.37 -9.65
C LYS A 504 23.37 -17.32 -9.12
N CYS A 505 22.30 -17.53 -9.88
CA CYS A 505 21.19 -18.43 -9.54
C CYS A 505 21.20 -19.73 -10.34
N LYS A 506 22.17 -19.92 -11.23
CA LYS A 506 22.39 -21.21 -11.87
C LYS A 506 23.03 -22.12 -10.82
N SER A 507 22.45 -23.28 -10.58
CA SER A 507 23.17 -24.36 -9.92
C SER A 507 24.38 -24.72 -10.77
N ASP A 508 25.53 -24.94 -10.14
CA ASP A 508 26.70 -25.53 -10.79
C ASP A 508 26.34 -26.98 -11.21
N GLU A 509 25.68 -27.14 -12.35
CA GLU A 509 25.50 -28.43 -13.04
C GLU A 509 26.61 -28.65 -14.08
#